data_AF-A0AAV3SYJ8-F1
#
_entry.id   AF-A0AAV3SYJ8-F1
#
_cell.length_a   1.000
_cell.length_b   1.000
_cell.length_c   1.000
_cell.angle_alpha   90.00
_cell.angle_beta   90.00
_cell.angle_gamma   90.00
#
_symmetry.space_group_name_H-M   'P 1'
#
loop_
_entity.id
_entity.type
_entity.pdbx_description
1 polymer ?
#
loop_
_entity_poly.entity_id
_entity_poly.type
_entity_poly.pdbx_seq_one_letter_code
_entity_poly.pdbx_strand_id
1 'polypeptide(L)'
;MDCRVVLEAAVPVYDVETPDEAVRIAVSKTGELLNPDLNYVEIGPATRECPNCGDSEDAAFVAADEGLVALELELTVYNVDRDEHAARIARSELGQHLTDIPLAVSRVTDA
;
A
#
# COMPACT_ATOMS: atom_id res chain seq x y z
N MET A 1 -5.58 22.83 -3.85
CA MET A 1 -6.54 21.71 -4.00
C MET A 1 -6.16 20.64 -3.01
N ASP A 2 -7.10 19.74 -2.71
CA ASP A 2 -6.83 18.56 -1.90
C ASP A 2 -6.82 17.35 -2.85
N CYS A 3 -5.82 16.49 -2.71
CA CYS A 3 -5.65 15.32 -3.57
C CYS A 3 -5.68 14.05 -2.73
N ARG A 4 -6.49 13.08 -3.14
CA ARG A 4 -6.40 11.70 -2.66
C ARG A 4 -5.31 10.99 -3.45
N VAL A 5 -4.33 10.44 -2.75
CA VAL A 5 -3.20 9.73 -3.35
C VAL A 5 -3.23 8.29 -2.87
N VAL A 6 -3.16 7.36 -3.82
CA VAL A 6 -3.05 5.92 -3.57
C VAL A 6 -1.67 5.46 -3.99
N LEU A 7 -0.96 4.84 -3.07
CA LEU A 7 0.33 4.18 -3.30
C LEU A 7 0.18 2.68 -3.13
N GLU A 8 0.83 1.93 -4.00
CA GLU A 8 1.01 0.49 -3.83
C GLU A 8 2.30 0.23 -3.05
N ALA A 9 2.22 -0.65 -2.06
CA ALA A 9 3.34 -1.10 -1.24
C ALA A 9 3.57 -2.60 -1.40
N ALA A 10 4.81 -3.00 -1.66
CA ALA A 10 5.21 -4.41 -1.75
C ALA A 10 5.78 -4.89 -0.41
N VAL A 11 4.93 -5.48 0.44
CA VAL A 11 5.26 -5.82 1.82
C VAL A 11 5.66 -7.29 1.93
N PRO A 12 6.94 -7.58 2.29
CA PRO A 12 7.35 -8.95 2.58
C PRO A 12 6.90 -9.38 3.98
N VAL A 13 6.41 -10.60 4.08
CA VAL A 13 6.02 -11.29 5.31
C VAL A 13 6.65 -12.68 5.34
N TYR A 14 7.00 -13.14 6.53
CA TYR A 14 7.72 -14.39 6.77
C TYR A 14 6.83 -15.32 7.58
N ASP A 15 7.05 -16.63 7.48
CA ASP A 15 6.35 -17.66 8.26
C ASP A 15 4.83 -17.64 8.00
N VAL A 16 4.45 -17.77 6.72
CA VAL A 16 3.05 -17.72 6.28
C VAL A 16 2.69 -18.89 5.38
N GLU A 17 1.53 -19.51 5.61
CA GLU A 17 1.07 -20.67 4.83
C GLU A 17 0.07 -20.26 3.73
N THR A 18 -0.67 -19.17 3.95
CA THR A 18 -1.79 -18.78 3.07
C THR A 18 -1.73 -17.30 2.65
N PRO A 19 -2.24 -16.93 1.46
CA PRO A 19 -2.38 -15.54 1.04
C PRO A 19 -3.16 -14.68 2.04
N ASP A 20 -4.29 -15.18 2.56
CA ASP A 20 -5.12 -14.45 3.54
C ASP A 20 -4.38 -14.15 4.84
N GLU A 21 -3.56 -15.09 5.30
CA GLU A 21 -2.69 -14.87 6.46
C GLU A 21 -1.63 -13.81 6.18
N ALA A 22 -0.96 -13.92 5.03
CA ALA A 22 0.04 -12.96 4.59
C ALA A 22 -0.54 -11.55 4.57
N VAL A 23 -1.75 -11.36 4.02
CA VAL A 23 -2.44 -10.06 3.98
C VAL A 23 -2.66 -9.50 5.38
N ARG A 24 -3.21 -10.30 6.32
CA ARG A 24 -3.47 -9.83 7.69
C ARG A 24 -2.19 -9.37 8.38
N ILE A 25 -1.10 -10.14 8.25
CA ILE A 25 0.20 -9.81 8.84
C ILE A 25 0.77 -8.55 8.21
N ALA A 26 0.70 -8.43 6.88
CA ALA A 26 1.20 -7.27 6.16
C ALA A 26 0.47 -5.99 6.57
N VAL A 27 -0.86 -6.03 6.70
CA VAL A 27 -1.66 -4.88 7.17
C VAL A 27 -1.25 -4.48 8.59
N SER A 28 -1.13 -5.45 9.50
CA SER A 28 -0.73 -5.19 10.89
C SER A 28 0.68 -4.57 10.97
N LYS A 29 1.66 -5.19 10.31
CA LYS A 29 3.05 -4.72 10.25
C LYS A 29 3.14 -3.31 9.68
N THR A 30 2.41 -3.04 8.59
CA THR A 30 2.40 -1.71 7.96
C THR A 30 1.76 -0.68 8.86
N GLY A 31 0.64 -1.02 9.51
CA GLY A 31 0.00 -0.16 10.50
C GLY A 31 0.93 0.18 11.68
N GLU A 32 1.69 -0.78 12.19
CA GLU A 32 2.68 -0.55 13.26
C GLU A 32 3.79 0.41 12.84
N LEU A 33 4.32 0.29 11.62
CA LEU A 33 5.37 1.17 11.09
C LEU A 33 4.90 2.62 10.93
N LEU A 34 3.61 2.82 10.65
CA LEU A 34 2.99 4.12 10.42
C LEU A 34 2.49 4.81 11.70
N ASN A 35 2.38 4.10 12.82
CA ASN A 35 1.77 4.60 14.06
C ASN A 35 2.83 5.25 14.98
N PRO A 36 2.60 6.45 15.56
CA PRO A 36 1.34 7.23 15.62
C PRO A 36 1.16 8.38 14.63
N ASP A 37 2.14 8.65 13.79
CA ASP A 37 2.14 9.86 12.98
C ASP A 37 1.14 9.83 11.82
N LEU A 38 0.63 8.65 11.42
CA LEU A 38 -0.15 8.48 10.19
C LEU A 38 -1.48 7.72 10.38
N ASN A 39 -2.22 8.03 11.45
CA ASN A 39 -3.56 7.50 11.71
C ASN A 39 -4.63 7.83 10.64
N TYR A 40 -4.28 8.61 9.62
CA TYR A 40 -5.16 9.02 8.52
C TYR A 40 -4.89 8.25 7.21
N VAL A 41 -4.02 7.24 7.24
CA VAL A 41 -3.77 6.36 6.10
C VAL A 41 -4.73 5.18 6.14
N GLU A 42 -5.54 5.01 5.09
CA GLU A 42 -6.31 3.78 4.89
C GLU A 42 -5.40 2.72 4.27
N ILE A 43 -5.38 1.53 4.87
CA ILE A 43 -4.53 0.41 4.45
C ILE A 43 -5.44 -0.75 4.04
N GLY A 44 -5.27 -1.25 2.82
CA GLY A 44 -6.04 -2.38 2.30
C GLY A 44 -5.24 -3.29 1.38
N PRO A 45 -5.72 -4.50 1.11
CA PRO A 45 -5.15 -5.35 0.06
C PRO A 45 -5.37 -4.70 -1.32
N ALA A 46 -4.33 -4.72 -2.16
CA ALA A 46 -4.49 -4.29 -3.55
C ALA A 46 -5.43 -5.24 -4.29
N THR A 47 -6.35 -4.68 -5.08
CA THR A 47 -7.24 -5.48 -5.93
C THR A 47 -6.65 -5.58 -7.34
N ARG A 48 -6.53 -6.79 -7.87
CA ARG A 48 -6.06 -7.05 -9.23
C ARG A 48 -6.97 -8.05 -9.92
N GLU A 49 -7.07 -7.92 -11.23
CA GLU A 49 -7.79 -8.88 -12.08
C GLU A 49 -6.77 -9.67 -12.89
N CYS A 50 -6.97 -10.97 -12.98
CA CYS A 50 -6.12 -11.84 -13.76
C CYS A 50 -6.25 -11.44 -15.24
N PRO A 51 -5.15 -11.07 -15.92
CA PRO A 51 -5.20 -10.59 -17.30
C PRO A 51 -5.68 -11.66 -18.30
N ASN A 52 -5.72 -12.93 -17.90
CA ASN A 52 -6.10 -14.04 -18.76
C ASN A 52 -7.57 -14.48 -18.62
N CYS A 53 -8.15 -14.44 -17.41
CA CYS A 53 -9.52 -14.88 -17.17
C CYS A 53 -10.45 -13.81 -16.56
N GLY A 54 -9.90 -12.71 -16.03
CA GLY A 54 -10.66 -11.65 -15.38
C GLY A 54 -11.12 -11.96 -13.96
N ASP A 55 -10.72 -13.10 -13.39
CA ASP A 55 -10.98 -13.41 -11.97
C ASP A 55 -10.14 -12.49 -11.07
N SER A 56 -10.61 -12.25 -9.83
CA SER A 56 -9.81 -11.54 -8.83
C SER A 56 -8.54 -12.32 -8.52
N GLU A 57 -7.39 -11.67 -8.62
CA GLU A 57 -6.13 -12.21 -8.11
C GLU A 57 -5.98 -11.92 -6.62
N ASP A 58 -5.34 -12.84 -5.92
CA ASP A 58 -4.96 -12.63 -4.52
C ASP A 58 -3.95 -11.48 -4.42
N ALA A 59 -4.13 -10.64 -3.41
CA ALA A 59 -3.19 -9.56 -3.11
C ALA A 59 -1.84 -10.06 -2.59
N ALA A 60 -1.71 -11.35 -2.30
CA ALA A 60 -0.51 -11.97 -1.75
C ALA A 60 -0.07 -13.19 -2.56
N PHE A 61 1.23 -13.31 -2.76
CA PHE A 61 1.88 -14.49 -3.32
C PHE A 61 2.73 -15.16 -2.24
N VAL A 62 2.54 -16.46 -2.03
CA VAL A 62 3.28 -17.26 -1.03
C VAL A 62 4.13 -18.32 -1.70
N ALA A 63 5.40 -18.40 -1.32
CA ALA A 63 6.33 -19.44 -1.77
C ALA A 63 7.33 -19.78 -0.66
N ALA A 64 7.51 -21.08 -0.39
CA ALA A 64 8.45 -21.56 0.63
C ALA A 64 8.28 -20.87 2.00
N ASP A 65 7.03 -20.76 2.45
CA ASP A 65 6.62 -20.12 3.71
C ASP A 65 6.93 -18.60 3.79
N GLU A 66 7.26 -17.98 2.64
CA GLU A 66 7.50 -16.56 2.47
C GLU A 66 6.39 -15.91 1.64
N GLY A 67 5.91 -14.74 2.06
CA GLY A 67 4.84 -14.00 1.39
C GLY A 67 5.29 -12.64 0.86
N LEU A 68 4.84 -12.28 -0.35
CA LEU A 68 4.91 -10.92 -0.87
C LEU A 68 3.48 -10.39 -1.06
N VAL A 69 3.14 -9.31 -0.36
CA VAL A 69 1.79 -8.75 -0.33
C VAL A 69 1.78 -7.37 -0.99
N ALA A 70 0.86 -7.18 -1.94
CA ALA A 70 0.54 -5.87 -2.49
C ALA A 70 -0.53 -5.21 -1.61
N LEU A 71 -0.18 -4.10 -0.96
CA LEU A 71 -1.12 -3.27 -0.21
C LEU A 71 -1.36 -1.95 -0.93
N GLU A 72 -2.57 -1.44 -0.84
CA GLU A 72 -2.90 -0.05 -1.18
C GLU A 72 -2.88 0.80 0.09
N LEU A 73 -2.14 1.90 0.02
CA LEU A 73 -2.02 2.92 1.04
C LEU A 73 -2.63 4.20 0.51
N GLU A 74 -3.69 4.64 1.16
CA GLU A 74 -4.43 5.81 0.74
C GLU A 74 -4.36 6.92 1.78
N LEU A 75 -4.11 8.14 1.32
CA LEU A 75 -4.12 9.33 2.15
C LEU A 75 -4.52 10.56 1.35
N THR A 76 -5.03 11.56 2.06
CA THR A 76 -5.36 12.87 1.51
C THR A 76 -4.22 13.86 1.77
N VAL A 77 -3.70 14.46 0.70
CA VAL A 77 -2.71 15.54 0.76
C VAL A 77 -3.42 16.88 0.55
N TYR A 78 -3.36 17.73 1.57
CA TYR A 78 -4.05 19.02 1.58
C TYR A 78 -3.19 20.14 0.98
N ASN A 79 -3.84 21.17 0.45
CA ASN A 79 -3.20 22.43 0.02
C ASN A 79 -2.07 22.28 -1.02
N VAL A 80 -2.28 21.45 -2.04
CA VAL A 80 -1.34 21.27 -3.15
C VAL A 80 -1.74 22.09 -4.38
N ASP A 81 -0.77 22.39 -5.25
CA ASP A 81 -1.01 23.12 -6.51
C ASP A 81 -1.13 22.19 -7.74
N ARG A 82 -0.57 20.97 -7.67
CA ARG A 82 -0.52 19.99 -8.78
C ARG A 82 -0.42 18.55 -8.26
N ASP A 83 -0.94 17.60 -9.05
CA ASP A 83 -0.91 16.16 -8.77
C ASP A 83 0.49 15.61 -8.53
N GLU A 84 1.49 16.02 -9.33
CA GLU A 84 2.87 15.54 -9.17
C GLU A 84 3.48 15.99 -7.84
N HIS A 85 3.05 17.14 -7.31
CA HIS A 85 3.47 17.61 -6.00
C HIS A 85 2.83 16.76 -4.89
N ALA A 86 1.53 16.48 -5.01
CA ALA A 86 0.81 15.60 -4.08
C ALA A 86 1.44 14.20 -4.00
N ALA A 87 1.72 13.60 -5.16
CA ALA A 87 2.37 12.30 -5.26
C ALA A 87 3.74 12.27 -4.59
N ARG A 88 4.53 13.34 -4.74
CA ARG A 88 5.84 13.46 -4.09
C ARG A 88 5.73 13.59 -2.58
N ILE A 89 4.77 14.38 -2.08
CA ILE A 89 4.54 14.54 -0.64
C ILE A 89 4.13 13.18 -0.05
N ALA A 90 3.10 12.55 -0.61
CA ALA A 90 2.61 11.26 -0.12
C ALA A 90 3.70 10.18 -0.11
N ARG A 91 4.50 10.10 -1.17
CA ARG A 91 5.63 9.15 -1.23
C ARG A 91 6.71 9.46 -0.20
N SER A 92 7.03 10.74 0.02
CA SER A 92 8.02 11.14 1.03
C SER A 92 7.53 10.81 2.44
N GLU A 93 6.26 11.09 2.71
CA GLU A 93 5.63 10.89 4.02
C GLU A 93 5.53 9.41 4.37
N LEU A 94 5.04 8.55 3.46
CA LEU A 94 5.00 7.11 3.72
C LEU A 94 6.41 6.50 3.74
N GLY A 95 7.30 6.95 2.85
CA GLY A 95 8.64 6.38 2.70
C GLY A 95 9.56 6.61 3.89
N GLN A 96 9.32 7.64 4.72
CA GLN A 96 10.10 7.85 5.94
C GLN A 96 9.84 6.77 7.01
N HIS A 97 8.66 6.16 6.99
CA HIS A 97 8.26 5.09 7.91
C HIS A 97 8.45 3.69 7.28
N LEU A 98 8.26 3.59 5.97
CA LEU A 98 8.31 2.35 5.21
C LEU A 98 9.65 2.20 4.47
N THR A 99 10.77 2.36 5.18
CA THR A 99 12.11 2.49 4.57
C THR A 99 12.54 1.27 3.74
N ASP A 100 12.17 0.06 4.16
CA ASP A 100 12.53 -1.20 3.48
C ASP A 100 11.36 -1.80 2.67
N ILE A 101 10.32 -1.00 2.39
CA ILE A 101 9.15 -1.44 1.62
C ILE A 101 9.10 -0.62 0.32
N PRO A 102 9.19 -1.26 -0.85
CA PRO A 102 9.02 -0.59 -2.13
C PRO A 102 7.64 0.08 -2.23
N LEU A 103 7.62 1.35 -2.65
CA LEU A 103 6.41 2.16 -2.86
C LEU A 103 6.33 2.67 -4.30
N ALA A 104 5.16 2.53 -4.91
CA ALA A 104 4.83 3.07 -6.22
C ALA A 104 3.53 3.88 -6.16
N VAL A 105 3.49 5.03 -6.83
CA VAL A 105 2.24 5.81 -6.92
C VAL A 105 1.32 5.11 -7.94
N SER A 106 0.13 4.71 -7.50
CA SER A 106 -0.86 4.01 -8.33
C SER A 106 -1.88 5.00 -8.90
N ARG A 107 -2.40 5.92 -8.07
CA ARG A 107 -3.46 6.85 -8.47
C ARG A 107 -3.36 8.18 -7.72
N VAL A 108 -3.68 9.27 -8.42
CA VAL A 108 -3.91 10.60 -7.84
C VAL A 108 -5.26 11.10 -8.35
N THR A 109 -6.14 11.53 -7.46
CA THR A 109 -7.45 12.11 -7.80
C THR A 109 -7.75 13.32 -6.94
N ASP A 110 -8.58 14.23 -7.45
CA ASP A 110 -9.17 15.29 -6.63
C ASP A 110 -9.98 14.69 -5.47
N ALA A 111 -9.78 15.22 -4.25
CA ALA A 111 -10.47 14.78 -3.03
C ALA A 111 -11.82 15.51 -2.81
#